data_AF-A0A327RK18-F1
#
_entry.id   AF-A0A327RK18-F1
#
_cell.length_a   1.000
_cell.length_b   1.000
_cell.length_c   1.000
_cell.angle_alpha   90.00
_cell.angle_beta   90.00
_cell.angle_gamma   90.00
#
_symmetry.space_group_name_H-M   'P 1'
#
loop_
_entity.id
_entity.type
_entity.pdbx_description
1 polymer ?
#
loop_
_entity_poly.entity_id
_entity_poly.type
_entity_poly.pdbx_seq_one_letter_code
_entity_poly.pdbx_strand_id
1 'polypeptide(L)'
;MKKKKLKTLNDIHKLHQNLVGLLKQDSGYSSENFKVSIEVRDNNDLLLNIASLLEVCVFALDGNGMLLSPNNQNVTKHDSVSRVLELVLNILPHSQMDFMDYVTEKLNRLNNAKTKSSE
;
A
#
# COMPACT_ATOMS: atom_id res chain seq x y z
N MET A 1 0.74 22.01 43.98
CA MET A 1 1.27 20.91 43.14
C MET A 1 0.21 19.95 42.60
N LYS A 2 -0.69 19.38 43.42
CA LYS A 2 -1.71 18.40 43.00
C LYS A 2 -2.67 18.90 41.90
N LYS A 3 -3.16 20.15 42.00
CA LYS A 3 -4.04 20.77 40.98
C LYS A 3 -3.38 20.93 39.60
N LYS A 4 -2.08 21.24 39.57
CA LYS A 4 -1.32 21.40 38.31
C LYS A 4 -1.15 20.05 37.59
N LYS A 5 -0.83 18.99 38.35
CA LYS A 5 -0.76 17.61 37.81
C LYS A 5 -2.10 17.13 37.26
N LEU A 6 -3.20 17.41 37.96
CA LEU A 6 -4.55 17.04 37.51
C LEU A 6 -4.95 17.77 36.21
N LYS A 7 -4.61 19.06 36.11
CA LYS A 7 -4.83 19.84 34.88
C LYS A 7 -4.04 19.25 33.70
N THR A 8 -2.75 18.96 33.90
CA THR A 8 -1.91 18.32 32.88
C THR A 8 -2.46 16.97 32.45
N LEU A 9 -2.97 16.15 33.37
CA LEU A 9 -3.56 14.85 33.03
C LEU A 9 -4.85 14.99 32.21
N ASN A 10 -5.68 15.98 32.52
CA ASN A 10 -6.88 16.30 31.73
C ASN A 10 -6.54 16.82 30.33
N ASP A 11 -5.49 17.63 30.21
CA ASP A 11 -5.01 18.15 28.93
C ASP A 11 -4.48 16.99 28.06
N ILE A 12 -3.70 16.06 28.65
CA ILE A 12 -3.27 14.81 28.00
C ILE A 12 -4.48 13.97 27.57
N HIS A 13 -5.49 13.82 28.44
CA HIS A 13 -6.69 13.05 28.13
C HIS A 13 -7.45 13.63 26.93
N LYS A 14 -7.61 14.96 26.86
CA LYS A 14 -8.23 15.63 25.71
C LYS A 14 -7.43 15.44 24.42
N LEU A 15 -6.11 15.56 24.49
CA LEU A 15 -5.23 15.31 23.34
C LEU A 15 -5.34 13.85 22.89
N HIS A 16 -5.35 12.90 23.82
CA HIS A 16 -5.53 11.48 23.54
C HIS A 16 -6.87 11.20 22.84
N GLN A 17 -7.99 11.74 23.32
CA GLN A 17 -9.30 11.54 22.67
C GLN A 17 -9.33 12.03 21.22
N ASN A 18 -8.63 13.13 20.91
CA ASN A 18 -8.52 13.63 19.54
C ASN A 18 -7.60 12.76 18.66
N LEU A 19 -6.62 12.07 19.25
CA LEU A 19 -5.68 11.20 18.56
C LEU A 19 -6.21 9.76 18.39
N VAL A 20 -7.15 9.31 19.23
CA VAL A 20 -7.81 7.99 19.13
C VAL A 20 -8.50 7.77 17.77
N GLY A 21 -8.93 8.84 17.10
CA GLY A 21 -9.50 8.76 15.75
C GLY A 21 -8.51 8.39 14.64
N LEU A 22 -7.21 8.61 14.85
CA LEU A 22 -6.16 8.32 13.86
C LEU A 22 -5.72 6.84 13.89
N LEU A 23 -5.95 6.17 15.01
CA LEU A 23 -5.55 4.79 15.26
C LEU A 23 -6.68 4.05 15.98
N LYS A 24 -7.75 3.72 15.25
CA LYS A 24 -8.67 2.68 15.73
C LYS A 24 -7.94 1.35 15.65
N GLN A 25 -7.20 1.03 16.72
CA GLN A 25 -6.76 -0.32 16.95
C GLN A 25 -8.03 -1.14 17.25
N ASP A 26 -8.51 -1.90 16.26
CA ASP A 26 -9.56 -2.87 16.50
C ASP A 26 -9.06 -3.80 17.61
N SER A 27 -9.77 -3.82 18.73
CA SER A 27 -9.40 -4.51 19.97
C SER A 27 -9.47 -6.05 19.86
N GLY A 28 -9.28 -6.59 18.66
CA GLY A 28 -9.31 -8.03 18.36
C GLY A 28 -8.17 -8.52 17.47
N TYR A 29 -7.33 -7.64 16.91
CA TYR A 29 -6.16 -8.06 16.13
C TYR A 29 -4.88 -7.67 16.85
N SER A 30 -4.16 -8.70 17.30
CA SER A 30 -2.78 -8.63 17.75
C SER A 30 -1.95 -7.77 16.77
N SER A 31 -1.29 -6.74 17.32
CA SER A 31 0.03 -6.23 16.92
C SER A 31 0.41 -6.40 15.45
N GLU A 32 0.40 -5.30 14.66
CA GLU A 32 1.40 -4.91 13.64
C GLU A 32 0.87 -4.37 12.29
N ASN A 33 -0.39 -4.59 11.91
CA ASN A 33 -0.79 -4.30 10.52
C ASN A 33 -1.78 -3.13 10.41
N PHE A 34 -1.31 -2.01 9.85
CA PHE A 34 -2.19 -0.97 9.32
C PHE A 34 -2.83 -1.48 8.02
N LYS A 35 -4.13 -1.75 8.05
CA LYS A 35 -4.87 -2.09 6.83
C LYS A 35 -5.30 -0.80 6.12
N VAL A 36 -4.73 -0.56 4.95
CA VAL A 36 -5.15 0.52 4.05
C VAL A 36 -5.97 -0.09 2.92
N SER A 37 -7.18 0.41 2.70
CA SER A 37 -7.99 0.08 1.53
C SER A 37 -7.75 1.13 0.45
N ILE A 38 -7.44 0.68 -0.76
CA ILE A 38 -7.32 1.54 -1.94
C ILE A 38 -8.44 1.16 -2.89
N GLU A 39 -9.28 2.13 -3.24
CA GLU A 39 -10.30 1.95 -4.27
C GLU A 39 -9.68 2.21 -5.65
N VAL A 40 -9.81 1.24 -6.55
CA VAL A 40 -9.36 1.36 -7.95
C VAL A 40 -10.53 1.06 -8.87
N ARG A 41 -10.62 1.80 -9.96
CA ARG A 41 -11.76 1.71 -10.90
C ARG A 41 -11.68 0.49 -11.80
N ASP A 42 -10.49 0.20 -12.30
CA ASP A 42 -10.21 -0.85 -13.26
C ASP A 42 -8.71 -1.22 -13.22
N ASN A 43 -8.33 -2.23 -14.02
CA ASN A 43 -6.94 -2.72 -14.05
C ASN A 43 -5.95 -1.67 -14.57
N ASN A 44 -6.39 -0.75 -15.43
CA ASN A 44 -5.54 0.32 -15.94
C ASN A 44 -5.27 1.37 -14.85
N ASP A 45 -6.29 1.72 -14.08
CA ASP A 45 -6.19 2.58 -12.89
C ASP A 45 -5.26 1.95 -11.84
N LEU A 46 -5.41 0.64 -11.57
CA LEU A 46 -4.49 -0.09 -10.68
C LEU A 46 -3.04 -0.02 -11.18
N LEU A 47 -2.81 -0.27 -12.48
CA LEU A 47 -1.48 -0.21 -13.09
C LEU A 47 -0.88 1.20 -13.01
N LEU A 48 -1.67 2.24 -13.25
CA LEU A 48 -1.24 3.64 -13.15
C LEU A 48 -0.84 4.00 -11.72
N ASN A 49 -1.60 3.53 -10.73
CA ASN A 49 -1.27 3.72 -9.32
C ASN A 49 0.05 3.03 -8.95
N ILE A 50 0.26 1.78 -9.39
CA ILE A 50 1.52 1.04 -9.20
C ILE A 50 2.69 1.79 -9.86
N ALA A 51 2.52 2.22 -11.12
CA ALA A 51 3.55 2.93 -11.85
C ALA A 51 3.94 4.26 -11.16
N SER A 52 2.95 5.02 -10.69
CA SER A 52 3.17 6.28 -9.97
C SER A 52 3.94 6.06 -8.66
N LEU A 53 3.61 5.00 -7.90
CA LEU A 53 4.33 4.66 -6.66
C LEU A 53 5.79 4.28 -6.94
N LEU A 54 6.04 3.52 -8.01
CA LEU A 54 7.40 3.16 -8.44
C LEU A 54 8.18 4.39 -8.92
N GLU A 55 7.55 5.28 -9.68
CA GLU A 55 8.14 6.52 -10.16
C GLU A 55 8.58 7.42 -9.00
N VAL A 56 7.75 7.53 -7.95
CA VAL A 56 8.11 8.24 -6.71
C VAL A 56 9.34 7.61 -6.03
N CYS A 57 9.46 6.29 -6.03
CA CYS A 57 10.65 5.60 -5.50
C CYS A 57 11.90 5.96 -6.31
N VAL A 58 11.81 5.97 -7.64
CA VAL A 58 12.93 6.33 -8.54
C VAL A 58 13.36 7.78 -8.28
N PHE A 59 12.42 8.72 -8.26
CA PHE A 59 12.72 10.14 -8.00
C PHE A 59 13.38 10.36 -6.65
N ALA A 60 12.96 9.65 -5.61
CA ALA A 60 13.53 9.78 -4.29
C ALA A 60 14.95 9.23 -4.18
N LEU A 61 15.24 8.13 -4.88
CA LEU A 61 16.56 7.51 -4.92
C LEU A 61 17.55 8.31 -5.78
N ASP A 62 17.09 8.92 -6.87
CA ASP A 62 17.90 9.78 -7.76
C ASP A 62 18.29 11.13 -7.12
N GLY A 63 17.87 11.39 -5.88
CA GLY A 63 18.21 12.60 -5.14
C GLY A 63 17.43 13.85 -5.57
N ASN A 64 16.66 13.76 -6.65
CA ASN A 64 15.77 14.81 -7.16
C ASN A 64 14.44 14.92 -6.38
N GLY A 65 14.09 13.92 -5.56
CA GLY A 65 12.92 13.91 -4.70
C GLY A 65 13.26 13.83 -3.20
N MET A 66 12.54 14.59 -2.37
CA MET A 66 12.48 14.34 -0.92
C MET A 66 11.26 13.46 -0.61
N LEU A 67 11.49 12.19 -0.27
CA LEU A 67 10.48 11.28 0.32
C LEU A 67 10.39 11.43 1.85
N LEU A 68 10.65 12.63 2.35
CA LEU A 68 10.46 12.95 3.76
C LEU A 68 9.28 13.91 3.85
N SER A 69 8.14 13.39 4.30
CA SER A 69 7.09 14.25 4.83
C SER A 69 7.73 15.18 5.87
N PRO A 70 7.33 16.46 5.98
CA PRO A 70 7.81 17.36 7.03
C PRO A 70 7.70 16.77 8.43
N ASN A 71 6.76 15.83 8.62
CA ASN A 71 6.51 15.14 9.88
C ASN A 71 7.42 13.91 10.13
N ASN A 72 8.23 13.49 9.15
CA ASN A 72 9.03 12.27 9.18
C ASN A 72 10.54 12.55 8.98
N GLN A 73 11.07 13.59 9.64
CA GLN A 73 12.49 13.98 9.54
C GLN A 73 13.46 12.92 10.10
N ASN A 74 12.95 11.94 10.86
CA ASN A 74 13.75 10.88 11.50
C ASN A 74 13.87 9.61 10.64
N VAL A 75 13.25 9.55 9.46
CA VAL A 75 13.25 8.37 8.59
C VAL A 75 14.30 8.55 7.50
N THR A 76 15.08 7.51 7.17
CA THR A 76 16.03 7.62 6.06
C THR A 76 15.29 7.54 4.72
N LYS A 77 15.88 8.11 3.66
CA LYS A 77 15.31 7.98 2.30
C LYS A 77 15.10 6.52 1.90
N HIS A 78 16.04 5.65 2.27
CA HIS A 78 15.95 4.21 2.01
C HIS A 78 14.76 3.57 2.72
N ASP A 79 14.53 3.88 4.00
CA ASP A 79 13.40 3.33 4.76
C ASP A 79 12.05 3.76 4.18
N SER A 80 11.94 4.99 3.68
CA SER A 80 10.74 5.47 2.99
C SER A 80 10.49 4.73 1.67
N VAL A 81 11.53 4.55 0.86
CA VAL A 81 11.44 3.82 -0.42
C VAL A 81 11.09 2.36 -0.18
N SER A 82 11.74 1.69 0.77
CA SER A 82 11.45 0.28 1.13
C SER A 82 9.98 0.09 1.49
N ARG A 83 9.39 0.99 2.29
CA ARG A 83 7.96 0.93 2.63
C ARG A 83 7.03 1.06 1.42
N VAL A 84 7.37 1.92 0.46
CA VAL A 84 6.57 2.07 -0.76
C VAL A 84 6.70 0.83 -1.65
N LEU A 85 7.89 0.25 -1.75
CA LEU A 85 8.10 -1.00 -2.49
C LEU A 85 7.35 -2.18 -1.86
N GLU A 86 7.33 -2.30 -0.54
CA GLU A 86 6.50 -3.28 0.17
C GLU A 86 5.01 -3.08 -0.12
N LEU A 87 4.52 -1.83 -0.17
CA LEU A 87 3.15 -1.54 -0.56
C LEU A 87 2.88 -1.97 -2.01
N VAL A 88 3.78 -1.65 -2.94
CA VAL A 88 3.68 -2.07 -4.35
C VAL A 88 3.56 -3.59 -4.47
N LEU A 89 4.42 -4.34 -3.77
CA LEU A 89 4.36 -5.81 -3.76
C LEU A 89 3.01 -6.34 -3.26
N ASN A 90 2.43 -5.70 -2.26
CA ASN A 90 1.14 -6.12 -1.70
C ASN A 90 -0.07 -5.80 -2.60
N ILE A 91 0.04 -4.80 -3.49
CA ILE A 91 -1.06 -4.43 -4.41
C ILE A 91 -0.93 -5.06 -5.80
N LEU A 92 0.20 -5.70 -6.11
CA LEU A 92 0.37 -6.40 -7.38
C LEU A 92 -0.68 -7.52 -7.53
N PRO A 93 -1.40 -7.59 -8.66
CA PRO A 93 -2.51 -8.53 -8.84
C PRO A 93 -2.02 -9.93 -9.27
N HIS A 94 -1.07 -10.52 -8.54
CA HIS A 94 -0.38 -11.78 -8.89
C HIS A 94 -1.35 -12.90 -9.30
N SER A 95 -2.35 -13.21 -8.47
CA SER A 95 -3.31 -14.27 -8.77
C SER A 95 -4.14 -14.02 -10.03
N GLN A 96 -4.41 -12.74 -10.37
CA GLN A 96 -5.12 -12.41 -11.59
C GLN A 96 -4.22 -12.58 -12.82
N MET A 97 -2.94 -12.21 -12.71
CA MET A 97 -1.96 -12.42 -13.78
C MET A 97 -1.80 -13.91 -14.10
N ASP A 98 -1.58 -14.74 -13.07
CA ASP A 98 -1.45 -16.19 -13.23
C ASP A 98 -2.69 -16.81 -13.89
N PHE A 99 -3.89 -16.34 -13.50
CA PHE A 99 -5.13 -16.80 -14.09
C PHE A 99 -5.27 -16.40 -15.56
N MET A 100 -4.89 -15.18 -15.92
CA MET A 100 -4.93 -14.72 -17.32
C MET A 100 -3.96 -15.48 -18.22
N ASP A 101 -2.79 -15.82 -17.72
CA ASP A 101 -1.82 -16.67 -18.42
C ASP A 101 -2.37 -18.08 -18.65
N TYR A 102 -2.98 -18.67 -17.61
CA TYR A 102 -3.65 -19.96 -17.71
C TYR A 102 -4.76 -19.95 -18.77
N VAL A 103 -5.65 -18.94 -18.76
CA VAL A 103 -6.73 -18.81 -19.74
C VAL A 103 -6.16 -18.69 -21.15
N THR A 104 -5.15 -17.85 -21.33
CA THR A 104 -4.47 -17.64 -22.62
C THR A 104 -3.89 -18.95 -23.15
N GLU A 105 -3.23 -19.75 -22.29
CA GLU A 105 -2.76 -21.08 -22.65
C GLU A 105 -3.88 -21.99 -23.16
N LYS A 106 -5.01 -22.07 -22.43
CA LYS A 106 -6.14 -22.93 -22.81
C LYS A 106 -6.78 -22.51 -24.12
N LEU A 107 -6.97 -21.21 -24.34
CA LEU A 107 -7.51 -20.67 -25.58
C LEU A 107 -6.60 -20.96 -26.78
N ASN A 108 -5.28 -20.81 -26.61
CA ASN A 108 -4.31 -21.13 -27.64
C ASN A 108 -4.34 -22.62 -28.01
N ARG A 109 -4.43 -23.52 -27.02
CA ARG A 109 -4.57 -24.96 -27.27
C ARG A 109 -5.85 -25.29 -28.03
N LEU A 110 -6.97 -24.65 -27.68
CA LEU A 110 -8.25 -24.86 -28.37
C LEU A 110 -8.16 -24.44 -29.85
N ASN A 111 -7.57 -23.28 -30.13
CA ASN A 111 -7.42 -22.79 -31.50
C ASN A 111 -6.55 -23.72 -32.35
N ASN A 112 -5.45 -24.22 -31.78
CA ASN A 112 -4.55 -25.18 -32.44
C ASN A 112 -5.23 -26.54 -32.69
N ALA A 113 -6.13 -26.98 -31.80
CA ALA A 113 -6.89 -28.22 -31.99
C ALA A 113 -7.92 -28.07 -33.11
N LYS A 114 -8.60 -26.92 -33.22
CA LYS A 114 -9.55 -26.63 -34.31
C LYS A 114 -8.88 -26.55 -35.68
N THR A 115 -7.66 -26.00 -35.75
CA THR A 115 -6.91 -25.94 -37.02
C THR A 115 -6.53 -27.35 -37.49
N LYS A 116 -6.12 -28.24 -36.57
CA LYS A 116 -5.79 -29.64 -36.89
C LYS A 116 -6.99 -30.53 -37.22
N SER A 117 -8.21 -30.18 -36.80
CA SER A 117 -9.42 -30.94 -37.15
C SER A 117 -10.08 -30.51 -38.45
N SER A 118 -9.53 -29.47 -39.10
CA SER A 118 -10.05 -28.87 -40.34
C SER A 118 -9.18 -29.20 -41.57
N GLU A 119 -8.07 -29.91 -41.37
CA GLU A 119 -7.20 -30.52 -42.38
C GLU A 119 -7.49 -32.03 -42.46
#